data_AF-A0A7L3JHZ4-F1
#
_entry.id   AF-A0A7L3JHZ4-F1
#
_cell.length_a   1.000
_cell.length_b   1.000
_cell.length_c   1.000
_cell.angle_alpha   90.00
_cell.angle_beta   90.00
_cell.angle_gamma   90.00
#
_symmetry.space_group_name_H-M   'P 1'
#
loop_
_entity.id
_entity.type
_entity.pdbx_description
1 polymer ?
#
loop_
_entity_poly.entity_id
_entity_poly.type
_entity_poly.pdbx_seq_one_letter_code
_entity_poly.pdbx_strand_id
1 'polypeptide(L)'
;MLSMFLAAIGCKIPKVQNGNVYKPQSTYKAGETLHFDCDAGYAAEDTYETQCQPGGTWDPPVLSCERGECRCPLLPRGSPA
;
A
#
# COMPACT_ATOMS: atom_id res chain seq x y z
N MET A 1 -10.65 19.79 -34.80
CA MET A 1 -9.38 19.42 -34.15
C MET A 1 -9.48 19.76 -32.66
N LEU A 2 -9.50 18.77 -31.78
CA LEU A 2 -9.04 18.97 -30.39
C LEU A 2 -8.36 17.68 -29.93
N SER A 3 -7.13 17.51 -30.42
CA SER A 3 -6.18 16.58 -29.84
C SER A 3 -5.74 17.17 -28.50
N MET A 4 -6.33 16.70 -27.41
CA MET A 4 -5.72 16.85 -26.09
C MET A 4 -5.16 15.49 -25.72
N PHE A 5 -3.88 15.33 -26.05
CA PHE A 5 -2.92 14.43 -25.45
C PHE A 5 -3.51 13.54 -24.35
N LEU A 6 -3.78 12.28 -24.69
CA LEU A 6 -3.75 11.20 -23.72
C LEU A 6 -2.32 11.14 -23.18
N ALA A 7 -1.95 12.07 -22.29
CA ALA A 7 -0.84 11.83 -21.40
C ALA A 7 -1.17 10.47 -20.80
N ALA A 8 -0.37 9.43 -21.08
CA ALA A 8 -0.56 8.14 -20.44
C ALA A 8 -0.68 8.43 -18.95
N ILE A 9 -1.89 8.29 -18.39
CA ILE A 9 -2.20 8.80 -17.05
C ILE A 9 -1.51 7.84 -16.09
N GLY A 10 -0.24 8.14 -15.83
CA GLY A 10 0.55 7.42 -14.87
C GLY A 10 0.10 7.79 -13.46
N CYS A 11 0.26 6.86 -12.53
CA CYS A 11 -0.05 7.09 -11.14
C CYS A 11 1.06 7.91 -10.49
N LYS A 12 0.68 8.89 -9.68
CA LYS A 12 1.63 9.62 -8.84
C LYS A 12 1.98 8.80 -7.61
N ILE A 13 3.17 9.04 -7.05
CA ILE A 13 3.56 8.44 -5.78
C ILE A 13 2.46 8.68 -4.73
N PRO A 14 1.90 7.61 -4.13
CA PRO A 14 0.91 7.75 -3.08
C PRO A 14 1.58 8.15 -1.76
N LYS A 15 0.81 8.77 -0.88
CA LYS A 15 1.22 8.99 0.51
C LYS A 15 0.79 7.79 1.35
N VAL A 16 1.73 7.05 1.90
CA VAL A 16 1.47 5.94 2.82
C VAL A 16 1.44 6.49 4.25
N GLN A 17 0.38 6.22 5.01
CA GLN A 17 0.32 6.60 6.43
C GLN A 17 0.96 5.51 7.29
N ASN A 18 1.86 5.89 8.19
CA ASN A 18 2.64 4.98 9.05
C ASN A 18 3.45 3.95 8.25
N GLY A 19 4.00 4.37 7.10
CA GLY A 19 4.75 3.52 6.20
C GLY A 19 5.45 4.32 5.11
N ASN A 20 6.24 3.61 4.29
CA ASN A 20 7.10 4.19 3.27
C ASN A 20 7.06 3.38 1.98
N VAL A 21 7.13 4.06 0.83
CA VAL A 21 7.22 3.40 -0.48
C VAL A 21 8.64 2.89 -0.72
N TYR A 22 8.77 1.66 -1.21
CA TYR A 22 10.06 1.11 -1.63
C TYR A 22 10.49 1.71 -2.98
N LYS A 23 11.70 2.29 -3.02
CA LYS A 23 12.28 2.94 -4.23
C LYS A 23 11.29 3.91 -4.90
N PRO A 24 10.92 5.00 -4.22
CA PRO A 24 9.89 5.92 -4.70
C PRO A 24 10.24 6.54 -6.05
N GLN A 25 9.30 6.51 -6.99
CA GLN A 25 9.38 7.18 -8.29
C GLN A 25 8.34 8.31 -8.34
N SER A 26 8.63 9.35 -9.12
CA SER A 26 7.72 10.50 -9.25
C SER A 26 6.43 10.17 -10.01
N THR A 27 6.46 9.17 -10.90
CA THR A 27 5.31 8.71 -11.69
C THR A 27 5.51 7.25 -12.10
N TYR A 28 4.44 6.47 -12.04
CA TYR A 28 4.38 5.06 -12.40
C TYR A 28 3.47 4.87 -13.62
N LYS A 29 3.84 3.98 -14.53
CA LYS A 29 3.03 3.65 -15.70
C LYS A 29 1.93 2.66 -15.33
N ALA A 30 0.85 2.66 -16.11
CA ALA A 30 -0.18 1.64 -15.99
C ALA A 30 0.42 0.23 -16.10
N GLY A 31 0.07 -0.65 -15.16
CA GLY A 31 0.61 -1.99 -15.01
C GLY A 31 1.86 -2.08 -14.10
N GLU A 32 2.50 -0.96 -13.75
CA GLU A 32 3.61 -0.99 -12.78
C GLU A 32 3.10 -1.23 -11.36
N THR A 33 3.84 -2.07 -10.63
CA THR A 33 3.57 -2.40 -9.24
C THR A 33 4.49 -1.59 -8.33
N LEU A 34 3.91 -1.02 -7.29
CA LEU A 34 4.58 -0.30 -6.22
C LEU A 34 4.51 -1.17 -4.96
N HIS A 35 5.66 -1.34 -4.30
CA HIS A 35 5.75 -1.97 -2.99
C HIS A 35 5.92 -0.90 -1.90
N PHE A 36 5.35 -1.15 -0.73
CA PHE A 36 5.51 -0.29 0.43
C PHE A 36 5.72 -1.13 1.70
N ASP A 37 6.39 -0.53 2.68
CA ASP A 37 6.62 -1.11 4.00
C ASP A 37 5.93 -0.27 5.07
N CYS A 38 5.52 -0.91 6.14
CA CYS A 38 4.94 -0.23 7.30
C CYS A 38 6.02 0.11 8.33
N ASP A 39 5.83 1.22 9.03
CA ASP A 39 6.68 1.61 10.15
C ASP A 39 6.56 0.59 11.30
N ALA A 40 7.57 0.55 12.18
CA ALA A 40 7.61 -0.42 13.27
C ALA A 40 6.34 -0.35 14.16
N GLY A 41 5.69 -1.50 14.36
CA GLY A 41 4.44 -1.61 15.12
C GLY A 41 3.17 -1.42 14.28
N TYR A 42 3.31 -1.21 12.97
CA TYR A 42 2.19 -1.16 12.02
C TYR A 42 2.29 -2.30 10.99
N ALA A 43 1.16 -2.69 10.43
CA ALA A 43 1.03 -3.72 9.40
C ALA A 43 -0.05 -3.32 8.38
N ALA A 44 0.12 -3.75 7.13
CA ALA A 44 -0.95 -3.66 6.14
C ALA A 44 -2.02 -4.72 6.43
N GLU A 45 -3.29 -4.41 6.17
CA GLU A 45 -4.39 -5.38 6.38
C GLU A 45 -4.28 -6.59 5.45
N ASP A 46 -4.10 -6.35 4.15
CA ASP A 46 -4.15 -7.40 3.14
C ASP A 46 -2.85 -7.57 2.35
N THR A 47 -2.29 -6.47 1.82
CA THR A 47 -1.16 -6.52 0.90
C THR A 47 -0.20 -5.34 1.06
N TYR A 48 1.07 -5.58 0.74
CA TYR A 48 2.16 -4.60 0.75
C TYR A 48 2.48 -4.09 -0.67
N GLU A 49 1.60 -4.37 -1.64
CA GLU A 49 1.75 -3.95 -3.02
C GLU A 49 0.47 -3.36 -3.60
N THR A 50 0.63 -2.46 -4.57
CA THR A 50 -0.46 -1.89 -5.34
C THR A 50 -0.04 -1.71 -6.79
N GLN A 51 -0.98 -1.85 -7.71
CA GLN A 51 -0.72 -1.69 -9.13
C GLN A 51 -1.34 -0.39 -9.66
N CYS A 52 -0.59 0.31 -10.49
CA CYS A 52 -1.09 1.48 -11.18
C CYS A 52 -2.06 1.06 -12.28
N GLN A 53 -3.30 1.51 -12.19
CA GLN A 53 -4.33 1.23 -13.17
C GLN A 53 -4.27 2.21 -14.35
N PRO A 54 -4.75 1.82 -15.55
CA PRO A 54 -4.83 2.69 -16.73
C PRO A 54 -5.60 4.01 -16.55
N GLY A 55 -6.36 4.16 -15.46
CA GLY A 55 -7.06 5.39 -15.07
C GLY A 55 -6.26 6.34 -14.17
N GLY A 56 -5.00 6.04 -13.85
CA GLY A 56 -4.19 6.86 -12.94
C GLY A 56 -4.49 6.64 -11.45
N THR A 57 -5.13 5.51 -11.13
CA THR A 57 -5.52 5.12 -9.76
C THR A 57 -4.72 3.91 -9.31
N TRP A 58 -4.50 3.81 -8.00
CA TRP A 58 -3.85 2.66 -7.38
C TRP A 58 -4.88 1.62 -6.95
N ASP A 59 -4.63 0.35 -7.25
CA ASP A 59 -5.48 -0.77 -6.85
C ASP A 59 -4.65 -1.97 -6.35
N PRO A 60 -4.89 -2.48 -5.13
CA PRO A 60 -5.82 -1.92 -4.13
C PRO A 60 -5.39 -0.52 -3.65
N PRO A 61 -6.33 0.28 -3.10
CA PRO A 61 -6.02 1.62 -2.62
C PRO A 61 -5.07 1.56 -1.42
N VAL A 62 -3.87 2.11 -1.57
CA VAL A 62 -2.88 2.19 -0.48
C VAL A 62 -3.19 3.38 0.39
N LEU A 63 -3.69 3.18 1.62
CA LEU A 63 -4.10 4.32 2.44
C LEU A 63 -3.71 4.30 3.92
N SER A 64 -3.33 3.17 4.51
CA SER A 64 -2.85 3.16 5.89
C SER A 64 -2.26 1.84 6.30
N CYS A 65 -1.08 1.88 6.92
CA CYS A 65 -0.66 0.81 7.79
C CYS A 65 -1.40 0.97 9.13
N GLU A 66 -2.08 -0.09 9.55
CA GLU A 66 -2.80 -0.13 10.81
C GLU A 66 -1.86 -0.57 11.92
N ARG A 67 -2.09 -0.06 13.14
CA ARG A 67 -1.30 -0.54 14.27
C ARG A 67 -1.62 -2.02 14.42
N GLY A 68 -0.61 -2.87 14.32
CA GLY A 68 -0.79 -4.28 14.62
C GLY A 68 -1.24 -4.36 16.06
N GLU A 69 -2.55 -4.55 16.31
CA GLU A 69 -2.94 -5.12 17.58
C GLU A 69 -2.18 -6.43 17.64
N CYS A 70 -1.27 -6.55 18.62
CA CYS A 70 -0.75 -7.84 19.00
C CYS A 70 -1.97 -8.69 19.32
N ARG A 71 -2.46 -9.44 18.33
CA ARG A 71 -3.26 -10.63 18.53
C ARG A 71 -2.30 -11.64 19.11
N CYS A 72 -1.85 -11.39 20.34
CA CYS A 72 -1.43 -12.46 21.22
C CYS A 72 -2.59 -13.44 21.16
N PRO A 73 -2.39 -14.66 20.63
CA PRO A 73 -3.28 -15.73 21.00
C PRO A 73 -3.18 -15.71 22.52
N LEU A 74 -4.29 -15.42 23.21
CA LEU A 74 -4.37 -15.67 24.63
C LEU A 74 -4.03 -17.16 24.75
N LEU A 75 -2.78 -17.48 25.07
CA LEU A 75 -2.38 -18.84 25.40
C LEU A 75 -3.39 -19.26 26.46
N PRO A 76 -4.15 -20.35 26.27
CA PRO A 76 -5.05 -20.81 27.30
C PRO A 76 -4.21 -20.93 28.56
N ARG A 77 -4.55 -20.12 29.58
CA ARG A 77 -3.89 -20.12 30.88
C ARG A 77 -3.67 -21.56 31.25
N GLY A 78 -2.40 -21.98 31.32
CA GLY A 78 -2.06 -23.34 31.69
C GLY A 78 -2.81 -23.68 32.96
N SER A 79 -3.60 -24.76 32.92
CA SER A 79 -4.20 -25.34 34.10
C SER A 79 -3.07 -25.74 35.05
N PRO A 80 -2.98 -25.22 36.28
CA PRO A 80 -2.15 -25.85 37.29
C PRO A 80 -2.93 -27.01 37.92
N ALA A 81 -2.18 -28.08 38.20
CA ALA A 81 -2.51 -29.33 38.90
C ALA A 81 -3.23 -30.42 38.07
#